data_AF-A0A9R1UNX3-F1
#
_entry.id   AF-A0A9R1UNX3-F1
#
_cell.length_a   1.000
_cell.length_b   1.000
_cell.length_c   1.000
_cell.angle_alpha   90.00
_cell.angle_beta   90.00
_cell.angle_gamma   90.00
#
_symmetry.space_group_name_H-M   'P 1'
#
loop_
_entity.id
_entity.type
_entity.pdbx_description
1 polymer ?
#
loop_
_entity_poly.entity_id
_entity_poly.type
_entity_poly.pdbx_seq_one_letter_code
_entity_poly.pdbx_strand_id
1 'polypeptide(L)'
;MRVRYECLLIKTLDRSMVSSSSSFSSKRQDELQPNHPCDCDLPSRVKTSRTPDNPGRKFRVCQNSLDEGRKDGRGHYRMKAEESCNLTLKICTLENEISICMMKIEEEKNRNKQELDKVNWKLFTRRLALIFLFLLYVKMLF
;
A
#
# COMPACT_ATOMS: atom_id res chain seq x y z
N MET A 1 -17.98 4.71 -3.54
CA MET A 1 -17.31 3.99 -4.65
C MET A 1 -16.52 4.98 -5.52
N ARG A 2 -15.26 5.28 -5.18
CA ARG A 2 -14.41 6.23 -5.93
C ARG A 2 -12.92 5.88 -5.80
N VAL A 3 -12.54 4.64 -6.11
CA VAL A 3 -11.13 4.20 -6.02
C VAL A 3 -10.65 3.44 -7.28
N ARG A 4 -11.54 3.12 -8.24
CA ARG A 4 -11.19 2.24 -9.37
C ARG A 4 -10.51 2.88 -10.58
N TYR A 5 -10.30 4.21 -10.62
CA TYR A 5 -9.77 4.89 -11.81
C TYR A 5 -8.33 5.39 -11.71
N GLU A 6 -7.73 5.43 -10.52
CA GLU A 6 -6.38 6.00 -10.32
C GLU A 6 -5.26 5.05 -10.77
N CYS A 7 -5.43 3.73 -10.61
CA CYS A 7 -4.39 2.76 -10.98
C CYS A 7 -4.16 2.61 -12.50
N LEU A 8 -5.13 3.03 -13.34
CA LEU A 8 -5.01 2.92 -14.79
C LEU A 8 -4.32 4.13 -15.43
N LEU A 9 -4.29 5.28 -14.76
CA LEU A 9 -3.76 6.53 -15.32
C LEU A 9 -2.22 6.62 -15.26
N ILE A 10 -1.58 5.89 -14.34
CA ILE A 10 -0.12 5.94 -14.15
C ILE A 10 0.62 5.23 -15.31
N LYS A 11 -0.04 4.34 -16.05
CA LYS A 11 0.60 3.56 -17.13
C LYS A 11 0.74 4.28 -18.47
N THR A 12 0.12 5.44 -18.68
CA THR A 12 0.03 6.08 -20.01
C THR A 12 0.85 7.37 -20.18
N LEU A 13 1.47 7.92 -19.12
CA LEU A 13 2.15 9.23 -19.21
C LEU A 13 3.68 9.17 -19.39
N ASP A 14 4.33 8.01 -19.31
CA ASP A 14 5.81 7.91 -19.42
C ASP A 14 6.33 7.57 -20.83
N ARG A 15 5.52 7.76 -21.88
CA ARG A 15 5.91 7.45 -23.26
C ARG A 15 5.77 8.65 -24.21
N SER A 16 6.65 9.65 -24.07
CA SER A 16 7.31 10.38 -25.18
C SER A 16 7.87 11.74 -24.73
N MET A 17 9.19 11.92 -24.85
CA MET A 17 9.79 13.05 -25.60
C MET A 17 11.33 12.93 -25.58
N VAL A 18 11.87 12.66 -26.76
CA VAL A 18 13.28 12.89 -27.10
C VAL A 18 13.53 14.40 -27.09
N SER A 19 14.61 14.83 -26.44
CA SER A 19 15.28 16.09 -26.79
C SER A 19 16.79 15.91 -26.63
N SER A 20 17.45 15.83 -27.77
CA SER A 20 18.89 15.87 -27.93
C SER A 20 19.46 17.15 -27.31
N SER A 21 20.42 17.00 -26.41
CA SER A 21 21.36 18.07 -26.06
C SER A 21 22.77 17.49 -26.04
N SER A 22 23.51 17.77 -27.10
CA SER A 22 24.93 17.50 -27.22
C SER A 22 25.70 18.38 -26.23
N SER A 23 26.13 17.79 -25.12
CA SER A 23 27.08 18.42 -24.20
C SER A 23 28.39 17.64 -24.25
N PHE A 24 29.45 18.30 -24.70
CA PHE A 24 30.82 17.81 -24.74
C PHE A 24 31.25 17.45 -23.30
N SER A 25 31.09 16.18 -22.91
CA SER A 25 31.55 15.66 -21.62
C SER A 25 32.85 14.89 -21.85
N SER A 26 33.93 15.39 -21.26
CA SER A 26 35.25 14.77 -21.25
C SER A 26 35.14 13.31 -20.81
N LYS A 27 35.24 12.38 -21.77
CA LYS A 27 35.28 10.93 -21.54
C LYS A 27 36.45 10.60 -20.61
N ARG A 28 36.18 10.39 -19.33
CA ARG A 28 37.01 9.49 -18.52
C ARG A 28 36.36 8.11 -18.64
N GLN A 29 37.04 7.21 -19.34
CA GLN A 29 36.64 5.81 -19.47
C GLN A 29 36.76 5.17 -18.10
N ASP A 30 35.67 5.18 -17.35
CA ASP A 30 35.47 4.21 -16.30
C ASP A 30 35.13 2.88 -16.95
N GLU A 31 36.10 1.98 -16.96
CA GLU A 31 35.98 0.69 -17.60
C GLU A 31 35.04 -0.20 -16.76
N LEU A 32 33.85 -0.46 -17.31
CA LEU A 32 32.90 -1.42 -16.76
C LEU A 32 33.42 -2.84 -17.01
N GLN A 33 33.34 -3.70 -16.00
CA GLN A 33 33.80 -5.08 -16.05
C GLN A 33 32.59 -6.02 -15.95
N PRO A 34 31.92 -6.34 -17.08
CA PRO A 34 30.72 -7.20 -17.09
C PRO A 34 31.01 -8.64 -16.65
N ASN A 35 32.25 -9.11 -16.80
CA ASN A 35 32.67 -10.47 -16.39
C ASN A 35 32.95 -10.60 -14.89
N HIS A 36 32.90 -9.49 -14.16
CA HIS A 36 33.12 -9.44 -12.71
C HIS A 36 31.98 -8.65 -12.05
N PRO A 37 30.76 -9.22 -12.01
CA PRO A 37 29.63 -8.59 -11.36
C PRO A 37 29.86 -8.47 -9.85
N CYS A 38 29.24 -7.46 -9.25
CA CYS A 38 29.16 -7.32 -7.80
C CYS A 38 28.11 -8.28 -7.23
N ASP A 39 28.03 -8.40 -5.90
CA ASP A 39 27.02 -9.23 -5.22
C ASP A 39 25.57 -8.81 -5.52
N CYS A 40 25.37 -7.60 -6.07
CA CYS A 40 24.08 -7.09 -6.54
C CYS A 40 23.82 -7.35 -8.04
N ASP A 41 24.56 -8.28 -8.66
CA ASP A 41 24.46 -8.71 -10.08
C ASP A 41 24.69 -7.61 -11.14
N LEU A 42 25.25 -6.46 -10.73
CA LEU A 42 25.60 -5.36 -11.63
C LEU A 42 27.10 -5.37 -11.95
N PRO A 43 27.51 -4.92 -13.16
CA PRO A 43 28.92 -4.87 -13.54
C PRO A 43 29.72 -3.98 -12.59
N SER A 44 30.88 -4.47 -12.13
CA SER A 44 31.77 -3.66 -11.31
C SER A 44 32.47 -2.58 -12.16
N ARG A 45 32.87 -1.48 -11.49
CA ARG A 45 33.65 -0.40 -12.11
C ARG A 45 35.05 -0.37 -11.50
N VAL A 46 36.06 -0.22 -12.35
CA VAL A 46 37.44 -0.05 -11.87
C VAL A 46 37.72 1.45 -11.64
N LYS A 47 38.20 1.79 -10.45
CA LYS A 47 38.67 3.12 -10.09
C LYS A 47 40.16 3.10 -9.80
N THR A 48 40.81 4.23 -10.04
CA THR A 48 42.23 4.44 -9.75
C THR A 48 42.38 5.37 -8.55
N SER A 49 43.15 4.93 -7.56
CA SER A 49 43.44 5.68 -6.34
C SER A 49 44.23 6.95 -6.65
N ARG A 50 43.86 8.02 -5.95
CA ARG A 50 44.52 9.33 -6.01
C ARG A 50 45.13 9.74 -4.67
N THR A 51 45.12 8.84 -3.67
CA THR A 51 45.68 9.17 -2.36
C THR A 51 47.21 9.27 -2.46
N PRO A 52 47.83 10.20 -1.73
CA PRO A 52 49.29 10.33 -1.70
C PRO A 52 49.98 9.04 -1.25
N ASP A 53 49.35 8.29 -0.34
CA ASP A 53 49.87 7.05 0.21
C ASP A 53 49.81 5.88 -0.78
N ASN A 54 48.96 5.97 -1.81
CA ASN A 54 48.74 4.87 -2.75
C ASN A 54 48.28 5.38 -4.13
N PRO A 55 49.14 6.16 -4.83
CA PRO A 55 48.78 6.76 -6.11
C PRO A 55 48.73 5.70 -7.22
N GLY A 56 47.73 5.77 -8.09
CA GLY A 56 47.67 4.94 -9.31
C GLY A 56 47.17 3.51 -9.12
N ARG A 57 46.93 3.05 -7.88
CA ARG A 57 46.41 1.68 -7.65
C ARG A 57 44.96 1.55 -8.12
N LYS A 58 44.68 0.51 -8.91
CA LYS A 58 43.33 0.20 -9.38
C LYS A 58 42.59 -0.67 -8.38
N PHE A 59 41.31 -0.39 -8.13
CA PHE A 59 40.42 -1.16 -7.27
C PHE A 59 39.02 -1.23 -7.87
N ARG A 60 38.29 -2.32 -7.59
CA ARG A 60 36.92 -2.52 -8.05
C ARG A 60 35.95 -1.90 -7.05
N VAL A 61 34.95 -1.19 -7.56
CA VAL A 61 33.84 -0.64 -6.77
C VAL A 61 32.52 -1.08 -7.37
N CYS A 62 31.54 -1.31 -6.50
CA CYS A 62 30.17 -1.52 -6.93
C CYS A 62 29.60 -0.23 -7.50
N GLN A 63 28.80 -0.35 -8.56
CA GLN A 63 28.15 0.82 -9.16
C GLN A 63 27.14 1.46 -8.21
N ASN A 64 26.49 0.65 -7.36
CA ASN A 64 25.53 1.11 -6.36
C ASN A 64 26.16 1.68 -5.09
N SER A 65 27.46 1.45 -4.83
CA SER A 65 28.08 1.87 -3.56
C SER A 65 28.35 3.38 -3.47
N LEU A 66 27.87 4.18 -4.43
CA LEU A 66 27.96 5.64 -4.43
C LEU A 66 26.61 6.34 -4.33
N ASP A 67 25.50 5.59 -4.43
CA ASP A 67 24.18 6.15 -4.17
C ASP A 67 23.86 6.20 -2.66
N GLU A 68 24.68 5.54 -1.83
CA GLU A 68 24.61 5.64 -0.36
C GLU A 68 25.24 6.93 0.19
N GLY A 69 25.71 7.84 -0.68
CA GLY A 69 26.42 9.05 -0.31
C GLY A 69 25.77 10.38 -0.72
N ARG A 70 24.48 10.42 -1.09
CA ARG A 70 23.76 11.70 -1.13
C ARG A 70 23.42 12.13 0.28
N LYS A 71 23.88 13.33 0.65
CA LYS A 71 23.71 14.03 1.95
C LYS A 71 22.27 14.35 2.35
N ASP A 72 21.29 13.71 1.73
CA ASP A 72 19.88 13.95 1.97
C ASP A 72 19.39 12.65 2.58
N GLY A 73 19.20 12.60 3.90
CA GLY A 73 18.91 11.40 4.72
C GLY A 73 17.57 10.69 4.41
N ARG A 74 17.27 10.46 3.14
CA ARG A 74 16.16 9.67 2.63
C ARG A 74 16.74 8.57 1.75
N GLY A 75 17.16 7.48 2.40
CA GLY A 75 17.48 6.23 1.72
C GLY A 75 16.23 5.73 1.00
N HIS A 76 16.16 5.94 -0.31
CA HIS A 76 15.13 5.36 -1.13
C HIS A 76 15.49 3.89 -1.37
N TYR A 77 14.93 3.00 -0.54
CA TYR A 77 14.89 1.57 -0.86
C TYR A 77 14.17 1.41 -2.20
N ARG A 78 14.91 1.09 -3.26
CA ARG A 78 14.32 0.76 -4.56
C ARG A 78 13.69 -0.63 -4.43
N MET A 79 12.43 -0.71 -4.00
CA MET A 79 11.65 -1.96 -4.05
C MET A 79 11.68 -2.50 -5.48
N LYS A 80 11.96 -3.79 -5.64
CA LYS A 80 11.91 -4.43 -6.96
C LYS A 80 10.46 -4.36 -7.47
N ALA A 81 10.27 -3.97 -8.72
CA ALA A 81 8.94 -3.74 -9.29
C ALA A 81 8.01 -4.97 -9.15
N GLU A 82 8.57 -6.17 -9.19
CA GLU A 82 7.84 -7.43 -9.00
C GLU A 82 7.29 -7.61 -7.57
N GLU A 83 8.08 -7.25 -6.55
CA GLU A 83 7.66 -7.28 -5.15
C GLU A 83 6.54 -6.26 -4.90
N SER A 84 6.64 -5.08 -5.53
CA SER A 84 5.61 -4.03 -5.41
C SER A 84 4.26 -4.45 -6.00
N CYS A 85 4.26 -5.19 -7.12
CA CYS A 85 3.04 -5.72 -7.73
C CYS A 85 2.41 -6.84 -6.87
N ASN A 86 3.22 -7.74 -6.31
CA ASN A 86 2.75 -8.81 -5.44
C ASN A 86 2.09 -8.26 -4.16
N LEU A 87 2.73 -7.28 -3.53
CA LEU A 87 2.21 -6.57 -2.36
C LEU A 87 0.90 -5.85 -2.69
N THR A 88 0.84 -5.15 -3.81
CA THR A 88 -0.39 -4.45 -4.25
C THR A 88 -1.54 -5.42 -4.45
N LEU A 89 -1.30 -6.57 -5.09
CA LEU A 89 -2.34 -7.59 -5.29
C LEU A 89 -2.86 -8.12 -3.94
N LYS A 90 -1.97 -8.42 -2.99
CA LYS A 90 -2.34 -8.88 -1.65
C LYS A 90 -3.17 -7.84 -0.89
N ILE A 91 -2.81 -6.56 -1.00
CA ILE A 91 -3.58 -5.47 -0.39
C ILE A 91 -4.99 -5.44 -0.98
N CYS A 92 -5.13 -5.48 -2.30
CA CYS A 92 -6.45 -5.52 -2.94
C CYS A 92 -7.28 -6.75 -2.54
N THR A 93 -6.65 -7.91 -2.39
CA THR A 93 -7.34 -9.12 -1.91
C THR A 93 -7.85 -8.95 -0.48
N LEU A 94 -6.99 -8.47 0.42
CA LEU A 94 -7.36 -8.24 1.82
C LEU A 94 -8.44 -7.17 1.96
N GLU A 95 -8.39 -6.09 1.18
CA GLU A 95 -9.43 -5.06 1.15
C GLU A 95 -10.78 -5.63 0.72
N ASN A 96 -10.78 -6.53 -0.26
CA ASN A 96 -12.01 -7.20 -0.71
C ASN A 96 -12.56 -8.14 0.38
N GLU A 97 -11.70 -8.92 1.04
CA GLU A 97 -12.10 -9.79 2.14
C GLU A 97 -12.68 -9.00 3.32
N ILE A 98 -12.03 -7.90 3.71
CA ILE A 98 -12.53 -6.97 4.75
C ILE A 98 -13.91 -6.43 4.35
N SER A 99 -14.09 -6.01 3.09
CA SER A 99 -15.38 -5.52 2.61
C SER A 99 -16.48 -6.58 2.72
N ILE A 100 -16.18 -7.84 2.39
CA ILE A 100 -17.13 -8.95 2.49
C ILE A 100 -17.47 -9.22 3.97
N CYS A 101 -16.47 -9.25 4.85
CA CYS A 101 -16.67 -9.43 6.28
C CYS A 101 -17.56 -8.33 6.89
N MET A 102 -17.30 -7.07 6.54
CA MET A 102 -18.11 -5.93 7.02
C MET A 102 -19.56 -6.02 6.55
N MET A 103 -19.82 -6.43 5.31
CA MET A 103 -21.18 -6.66 4.82
C MET A 103 -21.92 -7.73 5.63
N LYS A 104 -21.25 -8.86 5.92
CA LYS A 104 -21.86 -9.95 6.72
C LYS A 104 -22.20 -9.49 8.14
N ILE A 105 -21.30 -8.74 8.78
CA ILE A 105 -21.55 -8.20 10.13
C ILE A 105 -22.76 -7.26 10.13
N GLU A 106 -22.85 -6.37 9.15
CA GLU A 106 -23.98 -5.43 9.06
C GLU A 106 -25.30 -6.17 8.74
N GLU A 107 -25.26 -7.21 7.92
CA GLU A 107 -26.42 -8.07 7.65
C GLU A 107 -26.91 -8.80 8.91
N GLU A 108 -26.02 -9.43 9.67
CA GLU A 108 -26.36 -10.10 10.93
C GLU A 108 -26.90 -9.12 11.97
N LYS A 109 -26.28 -7.94 12.08
CA LYS A 109 -26.75 -6.87 12.96
C LYS A 109 -28.17 -6.42 12.58
N ASN A 110 -28.46 -6.25 11.30
CA ASN A 110 -29.80 -5.87 10.84
C ASN A 110 -30.84 -6.96 11.11
N ARG A 111 -30.49 -8.23 10.90
CA ARG A 111 -31.34 -9.37 11.26
C ARG A 111 -31.64 -9.41 12.77
N ASN A 112 -30.61 -9.26 13.60
CA ASN A 112 -30.76 -9.25 15.05
C ASN A 112 -31.61 -8.07 15.53
N LYS A 113 -31.42 -6.89 14.94
CA LYS A 113 -32.24 -5.71 15.23
C LYS A 113 -33.71 -5.96 14.88
N GLN A 114 -34.00 -6.55 13.72
CA GLN A 114 -35.36 -6.88 13.31
C GLN A 114 -36.05 -7.86 14.27
N GLU A 115 -35.35 -8.91 14.71
CA GLU A 115 -35.89 -9.85 15.70
C GLU A 115 -36.11 -9.19 17.06
N LEU A 116 -35.20 -8.31 17.50
CA LEU A 116 -35.35 -7.54 18.73
C LEU A 116 -36.58 -6.62 18.66
N ASP A 117 -36.75 -5.88 17.56
CA ASP A 117 -37.90 -4.99 17.36
C ASP A 117 -39.23 -5.76 17.38
N LYS A 118 -39.26 -6.97 16.80
CA LYS A 118 -40.42 -7.86 16.82
C LYS A 118 -40.77 -8.34 18.23
N VAL A 119 -39.77 -8.72 19.04
CA VAL A 119 -39.99 -9.10 20.44
C VAL A 119 -40.43 -7.89 21.26
N ASN A 120 -39.81 -6.73 21.04
CA ASN A 120 -40.12 -5.49 21.75
C ASN A 120 -41.57 -5.05 21.46
N TRP A 121 -42.02 -5.15 20.21
CA TRP A 121 -43.41 -4.88 19.83
C TRP A 121 -44.39 -5.79 20.58
N LYS A 122 -44.11 -7.09 20.66
CA LYS A 122 -44.96 -8.04 21.42
C LYS A 122 -45.02 -7.68 22.91
N LEU A 123 -43.90 -7.29 23.51
CA LEU A 123 -43.85 -6.86 24.92
C LEU A 123 -44.64 -5.56 25.12
N PHE A 124 -44.52 -4.61 24.19
CA PHE A 124 -45.28 -3.37 24.21
C PHE A 124 -46.79 -3.63 24.15
N THR A 125 -47.26 -4.47 23.24
CA THR A 125 -48.68 -4.84 23.14
C THR A 125 -49.19 -5.48 24.43
N ARG A 126 -48.41 -6.40 25.02
CA ARG A 126 -48.77 -7.03 26.31
C ARG A 126 -48.85 -6.01 27.44
N ARG A 127 -47.92 -5.06 27.52
CA ARG A 127 -47.95 -3.97 28.51
C ARG A 127 -49.21 -3.12 28.37
N LEU A 128 -49.57 -2.74 27.15
CA LEU A 128 -50.81 -1.98 26.90
C LEU A 128 -52.07 -2.76 27.28
N ALA A 129 -52.13 -4.05 26.97
CA ALA A 129 -53.27 -4.89 27.36
C ALA A 129 -53.43 -4.97 28.89
N LEU A 130 -52.32 -5.11 29.63
CA LEU A 130 -52.34 -5.10 31.10
C LEU A 130 -52.82 -3.75 31.66
N ILE A 131 -52.36 -2.64 31.09
CA ILE A 131 -52.83 -1.30 31.49
C ILE A 131 -54.33 -1.16 31.23
N PHE A 132 -54.82 -1.62 30.07
CA PHE A 132 -56.24 -1.57 29.75
C PHE A 132 -57.08 -2.41 30.71
N LEU A 133 -56.64 -3.64 31.02
CA LEU A 133 -57.30 -4.50 32.01
C LEU A 133 -57.32 -3.85 33.40
N PHE A 134 -56.23 -3.20 33.81
CA PHE A 134 -56.16 -2.48 35.08
C PHE A 134 -57.17 -1.31 35.12
N LEU A 135 -57.28 -0.53 34.05
CA LEU A 135 -58.25 0.56 33.95
C LEU A 135 -59.70 0.05 34.02
N LEU A 136 -60.00 -1.06 33.34
CA LEU A 136 -61.31 -1.71 33.43
C LEU A 136 -61.60 -2.19 34.85
N TYR A 137 -60.62 -2.81 35.52
CA TYR A 137 -60.77 -3.26 36.90
C TYR A 137 -61.08 -2.09 37.85
N VAL A 138 -60.34 -0.98 37.74
CA VAL A 138 -60.59 0.23 38.54
C VAL A 138 -61.99 0.78 38.27
N LYS A 139 -62.44 0.83 37.01
CA LYS A 139 -63.79 1.28 36.63
C LYS A 139 -64.91 0.37 37.17
N MET A 140 -64.62 -0.91 37.38
CA MET A 140 -65.59 -1.85 37.97
C MET A 140 -65.64 -1.75 39.51
N LEU A 141 -64.61 -1.19 40.12
CA LEU A 141 -64.47 -1.10 41.58
C LEU A 141 -65.04 0.21 42.17
N PHE A 142 -65.10 1.27 41.36
CA PHE A 142 -65.62 2.61 41.71
C PHE A 142 -66.83 2.97 40.85
#